data_AF-A0AAV5YT28-F1
#
_entry.id   AF-A0AAV5YT28-F1
#
_cell.length_a   1.000
_cell.length_b   1.000
_cell.length_c   1.000
_cell.angle_alpha   90.00
_cell.angle_beta   90.00
_cell.angle_gamma   90.00
#
_symmetry.space_group_name_H-M   'P 1'
#
loop_
_entity.id
_entity.type
_entity.pdbx_description
1 polymer ?
#
loop_
_entity_poly.entity_id
_entity_poly.type
_entity_poly.pdbx_seq_one_letter_code
_entity_poly.pdbx_strand_id
1 'polypeptide(L)'
;GAEAVISNSYFADSTAQLRQIRELSIDFKMYSSTVGPSLPNFAEQLGNTAEYVLGYSQWEPLPDVLKHPGMKQYIDAYEKRFGEKPNYHAGSTYGALQVTEAAIKKAGGFDSEKIRQALATIEIDTVFGRYKVDARGMNGHEGLTFQILKGKRRVVWPEKWAETKAELPMPEWSKR
;
A
#
# COMPACT_ATOMS: atom_id res chain seq x y z
N GLY A 1 1.04 -29.31 10.16
CA GLY A 1 2.10 -28.65 9.36
C GLY A 1 1.98 -27.15 9.53
N ALA A 2 2.74 -26.35 8.78
CA ALA A 2 2.59 -24.90 8.79
C ALA A 2 1.17 -24.50 8.32
N GLU A 3 0.56 -23.52 8.98
CA GLU A 3 -0.80 -23.07 8.68
C GLU A 3 -0.84 -21.80 7.82
N ALA A 4 0.26 -21.05 7.77
CA ALA A 4 0.36 -19.79 7.07
C ALA A 4 1.71 -19.60 6.41
N VAL A 5 1.72 -18.79 5.35
CA VAL A 5 2.93 -18.26 4.73
C VAL A 5 2.90 -16.74 4.84
N ILE A 6 3.98 -16.17 5.37
CA ILE A 6 4.21 -14.72 5.43
C ILE A 6 5.54 -14.48 4.73
N SER A 7 5.52 -13.71 3.65
CA SER A 7 6.64 -13.60 2.71
C SER A 7 6.96 -12.14 2.39
N ASN A 8 8.26 -11.80 2.32
CA ASN A 8 8.71 -10.54 1.74
C ASN A 8 9.38 -10.83 0.39
N SER A 9 8.68 -10.50 -0.69
CA SER A 9 8.93 -10.95 -2.05
C SER A 9 8.40 -9.96 -3.10
N TYR A 10 9.06 -9.87 -4.25
CA TYR A 10 8.59 -9.02 -5.35
C TYR A 10 7.64 -9.80 -6.27
N PHE A 11 7.14 -9.15 -7.32
CA PHE A 11 6.12 -9.72 -8.20
C PHE A 11 6.44 -11.14 -8.67
N ALA A 12 7.65 -11.37 -9.19
CA ALA A 12 8.06 -12.66 -9.72
C ALA A 12 8.08 -13.75 -8.64
N ASP A 13 8.61 -13.40 -7.47
CA ASP A 13 8.76 -14.33 -6.34
C ASP A 13 7.40 -14.70 -5.73
N SER A 14 6.52 -13.73 -5.46
CA SER A 14 5.18 -13.99 -4.93
C SER A 14 4.34 -14.80 -5.92
N THR A 15 4.49 -14.51 -7.22
CA THR A 15 3.82 -15.28 -8.28
C THR A 15 4.32 -16.72 -8.31
N ALA A 16 5.63 -16.95 -8.26
CA ALA A 16 6.21 -18.29 -8.24
C ALA A 16 5.77 -19.07 -6.99
N GLN A 17 5.77 -18.43 -5.81
CA GLN A 17 5.29 -19.03 -4.57
C GLN A 17 3.82 -19.47 -4.69
N LEU A 18 2.93 -18.57 -5.12
CA LEU A 18 1.51 -18.89 -5.22
C LEU A 18 1.21 -19.96 -6.27
N ARG A 19 1.88 -19.92 -7.43
CA ARG A 19 1.77 -20.97 -8.45
C ARG A 19 2.20 -22.32 -7.91
N GLN A 20 3.34 -22.39 -7.22
CA GLN A 20 3.83 -23.65 -6.65
C GLN A 20 2.91 -24.18 -5.55
N ILE A 21 2.40 -23.31 -4.67
CA ILE A 21 1.45 -23.67 -3.62
C ILE A 21 0.17 -24.25 -4.25
N ARG A 22 -0.32 -23.63 -5.33
CA ARG A 22 -1.49 -24.10 -6.07
C ARG A 22 -1.23 -25.42 -6.78
N GLU A 23 -0.11 -25.56 -7.48
CA GLU A 23 0.28 -26.80 -8.16
C GLU A 23 0.38 -27.99 -7.21
N LEU A 24 0.90 -27.77 -6.00
CA LEU A 24 0.99 -28.78 -4.94
C LEU A 24 -0.33 -28.96 -4.16
N SER A 25 -1.38 -28.19 -4.48
CA SER A 25 -2.66 -28.19 -3.77
C SER A 25 -2.50 -28.04 -2.25
N ILE A 26 -1.61 -27.14 -1.81
CA ILE A 26 -1.38 -26.89 -0.39
C ILE A 26 -2.37 -25.82 0.09
N ASP A 27 -3.28 -26.22 0.97
CA ASP A 27 -4.33 -25.37 1.53
C ASP A 27 -3.86 -24.64 2.80
N PHE A 28 -2.97 -23.65 2.64
CA PHE A 28 -2.65 -22.75 3.74
C PHE A 28 -3.89 -21.95 4.17
N LYS A 29 -4.07 -21.80 5.48
CA LYS A 29 -5.13 -20.97 6.07
C LYS A 29 -4.91 -19.48 5.80
N MET A 30 -3.66 -19.07 5.55
CA MET A 30 -3.30 -17.69 5.22
C MET A 30 -2.05 -17.65 4.33
N TYR A 31 -2.10 -16.80 3.29
CA TYR A 31 -0.91 -16.36 2.57
C TYR A 31 -0.90 -14.83 2.59
N SER A 32 0.21 -14.26 3.07
CA SER A 32 0.44 -12.82 3.08
C SER A 32 1.79 -12.52 2.47
N SER A 33 1.84 -11.50 1.60
CA SER A 33 3.13 -11.00 1.11
C SER A 33 3.17 -9.50 0.82
N THR A 34 4.33 -8.91 1.09
CA THR A 34 4.80 -7.65 0.50
C THR A 34 5.94 -7.96 -0.44
N VAL A 35 6.30 -7.19 -1.45
CA VAL A 35 5.58 -6.06 -2.08
C VAL A 35 4.71 -6.57 -3.23
N GLY A 36 5.02 -7.74 -3.81
CA GLY A 36 4.40 -8.26 -5.03
C GLY A 36 2.89 -8.07 -5.16
N PRO A 37 2.06 -8.52 -4.19
CA PRO A 37 0.59 -8.39 -4.28
C PRO A 37 0.04 -6.98 -4.39
N SER A 38 0.81 -5.96 -3.98
CA SER A 38 0.40 -4.54 -3.99
C SER A 38 0.67 -3.85 -5.34
N LEU A 39 1.43 -4.50 -6.23
CA LEU A 39 1.79 -3.92 -7.52
C LEU A 39 0.61 -3.99 -8.51
N PRO A 40 0.57 -3.07 -9.49
CA PRO A 40 -0.44 -3.10 -10.55
C PRO A 40 -0.51 -4.46 -11.25
N ASN A 41 -1.71 -4.83 -11.70
CA ASN A 41 -2.00 -6.03 -12.49
C ASN A 41 -1.70 -7.37 -11.81
N PHE A 42 -1.28 -7.42 -10.53
CA PHE A 42 -1.01 -8.68 -9.85
C PHE A 42 -2.23 -9.60 -9.81
N ALA A 43 -3.37 -9.09 -9.33
CA ALA A 43 -4.61 -9.85 -9.29
C ALA A 43 -5.10 -10.26 -10.69
N GLU A 44 -4.98 -9.35 -11.67
CA GLU A 44 -5.38 -9.59 -13.06
C GLU A 44 -4.55 -10.71 -13.70
N GLN A 45 -3.22 -10.68 -13.56
CA GLN A 45 -2.32 -11.65 -14.18
C GLN A 45 -2.39 -13.04 -13.53
N LEU A 46 -2.69 -13.12 -12.24
CA LEU A 46 -2.78 -14.39 -11.52
C LEU A 46 -4.20 -14.98 -11.53
N GLY A 47 -5.21 -14.18 -11.87
CA GLY A 47 -6.62 -14.55 -11.82
C GLY A 47 -6.99 -15.17 -10.48
N ASN A 48 -7.70 -16.30 -10.50
CA ASN A 48 -8.13 -17.02 -9.29
C ASN A 48 -6.97 -17.45 -8.36
N THR A 49 -5.72 -17.49 -8.86
CA THR A 49 -4.55 -17.80 -8.01
C THR A 49 -4.28 -16.70 -6.99
N ALA A 50 -4.66 -15.46 -7.29
CA ALA A 50 -4.47 -14.32 -6.39
C ALA A 50 -5.61 -14.14 -5.40
N GLU A 51 -6.74 -14.86 -5.55
CA GLU A 51 -7.85 -14.74 -4.61
C GLU A 51 -7.42 -15.09 -3.18
N TYR A 52 -7.96 -14.32 -2.23
CA TYR A 52 -7.71 -14.40 -0.79
C TYR A 52 -6.30 -14.01 -0.34
N VAL A 53 -5.38 -13.70 -1.25
CA VAL A 53 -4.03 -13.22 -0.90
C VAL A 53 -4.14 -11.93 -0.10
N LEU A 54 -3.48 -11.91 1.05
CA LEU A 54 -3.27 -10.71 1.83
C LEU A 54 -2.01 -10.00 1.35
N GLY A 55 -2.08 -8.68 1.30
CA GLY A 55 -0.92 -7.83 1.05
C GLY A 55 -0.92 -6.64 1.98
N TYR A 56 0.28 -6.13 2.25
CA TYR A 56 0.43 -4.86 2.94
C TYR A 56 0.64 -3.74 1.94
N SER A 57 0.02 -2.60 2.23
CA SER A 57 0.11 -1.38 1.45
C SER A 57 0.28 -0.20 2.39
N GLN A 58 1.16 0.73 2.06
CA GLN A 58 1.30 1.95 2.87
C GLN A 58 0.11 2.90 2.64
N TRP A 59 -0.60 2.79 1.52
CA TRP A 59 -1.66 3.71 1.13
C TRP A 59 -2.46 3.10 -0.02
N GLU A 60 -3.77 3.29 -0.05
CA GLU A 60 -4.63 2.86 -1.16
C GLU A 60 -5.42 4.06 -1.70
N PRO A 61 -5.78 4.10 -3.00
CA PRO A 61 -6.50 5.22 -3.63
C PRO A 61 -7.99 5.23 -3.23
N LEU A 62 -8.26 5.34 -1.93
CA LEU A 62 -9.57 5.34 -1.29
C LEU A 62 -9.86 6.70 -0.62
N PRO A 63 -10.16 7.76 -1.41
CA PRO A 63 -10.30 9.11 -0.88
C PRO A 63 -11.44 9.24 0.12
N ASP A 64 -12.50 8.44 -0.02
CA ASP A 64 -13.66 8.47 0.88
C ASP A 64 -13.41 7.72 2.21
N VAL A 65 -12.38 6.87 2.26
CA VAL A 65 -11.98 6.10 3.44
C VAL A 65 -10.87 6.81 4.20
N LEU A 66 -9.75 7.12 3.52
CA LEU A 66 -8.56 7.71 4.15
C LEU A 66 -8.69 9.22 4.35
N LYS A 67 -9.46 9.90 3.50
CA LYS A 67 -9.81 11.34 3.62
C LYS A 67 -8.62 12.28 3.80
N HIS A 68 -7.45 11.92 3.26
CA HIS A 68 -6.28 12.78 3.31
C HIS A 68 -6.50 14.06 2.48
N PRO A 69 -6.02 15.24 2.94
CA PRO A 69 -6.19 16.49 2.21
C PRO A 69 -5.63 16.41 0.78
N GLY A 70 -6.42 16.83 -0.21
CA GLY A 70 -6.03 16.84 -1.62
C GLY A 70 -5.97 15.47 -2.30
N MET A 71 -6.25 14.37 -1.57
CA MET A 71 -6.12 13.01 -2.08
C MET A 71 -7.04 12.74 -3.27
N LYS A 72 -8.31 13.17 -3.20
CA LYS A 72 -9.26 12.98 -4.30
C LYS A 72 -8.78 13.69 -5.57
N GLN A 73 -8.36 14.95 -5.44
CA GLN A 73 -7.86 15.75 -6.56
C GLN A 73 -6.59 15.14 -7.17
N TYR A 74 -5.69 14.62 -6.33
CA TYR A 74 -4.50 13.91 -6.79
C TYR A 74 -4.85 12.65 -7.57
N ILE A 75 -5.75 11.81 -7.05
CA ILE A 75 -6.19 10.57 -7.72
C ILE A 75 -6.84 10.89 -9.07
N ASP A 76 -7.79 11.84 -9.10
CA ASP A 76 -8.47 12.27 -10.33
C ASP A 76 -7.47 12.78 -11.38
N ALA A 77 -6.48 13.58 -10.97
CA ALA A 77 -5.45 14.14 -11.85
C ALA A 77 -4.47 13.07 -12.36
N TYR A 78 -4.08 12.13 -11.50
CA TYR A 78 -3.21 11.01 -11.86
C TYR A 78 -3.90 10.11 -12.89
N GLU A 79 -5.14 9.71 -12.62
CA GLU A 79 -5.92 8.85 -13.53
C GLU A 79 -6.16 9.53 -14.87
N LYS A 80 -6.48 10.83 -14.88
CA LYS A 80 -6.59 11.61 -16.13
C LYS A 80 -5.29 11.63 -16.94
N ARG A 81 -4.13 11.67 -16.28
CA ARG A 81 -2.82 11.78 -16.96
C ARG A 81 -2.28 10.45 -17.44
N PHE A 82 -2.48 9.38 -16.68
CA PHE A 82 -1.82 8.09 -16.90
C PHE A 82 -2.78 6.97 -17.32
N GLY A 83 -4.09 7.17 -17.23
CA GLY A 83 -5.08 6.17 -17.61
C GLY A 83 -5.28 5.03 -16.58
N GLU A 84 -4.66 5.15 -15.41
CA GLU A 84 -4.77 4.19 -14.31
C GLU A 84 -4.74 4.91 -12.96
N LYS A 85 -5.23 4.26 -11.90
CA LYS A 85 -5.15 4.81 -10.54
C LYS A 85 -3.72 4.73 -9.99
N PRO A 86 -3.27 5.70 -9.18
CA PRO A 86 -1.96 5.63 -8.55
C PRO A 86 -1.89 4.46 -7.56
N ASN A 87 -0.75 3.77 -7.55
CA ASN A 87 -0.39 2.85 -6.46
C ASN A 87 0.27 3.64 -5.30
N TYR A 88 0.57 2.94 -4.19
CA TYR A 88 1.15 3.61 -3.03
C TYR A 88 2.54 4.21 -3.30
N HIS A 89 3.32 3.69 -4.26
CA HIS A 89 4.60 4.30 -4.63
C HIS A 89 4.42 5.67 -5.31
N ALA A 90 3.43 5.78 -6.19
CA ALA A 90 3.08 7.06 -6.80
C ALA A 90 2.56 8.03 -5.72
N GLY A 91 1.63 7.57 -4.87
CA GLY A 91 1.10 8.36 -3.75
C GLY A 91 2.20 8.84 -2.80
N SER A 92 3.14 7.98 -2.42
CA SER A 92 4.23 8.32 -1.49
C SER A 92 5.19 9.33 -2.10
N THR A 93 5.48 9.20 -3.41
CA THR A 93 6.32 10.14 -4.14
C THR A 93 5.67 11.53 -4.19
N TYR A 94 4.37 11.60 -4.49
CA TYR A 94 3.65 12.87 -4.48
C TYR A 94 3.64 13.51 -3.08
N GLY A 95 3.33 12.73 -2.04
CA GLY A 95 3.38 13.19 -0.66
C GLY A 95 4.78 13.69 -0.25
N ALA A 96 5.84 12.98 -0.62
CA ALA A 96 7.22 13.38 -0.36
C ALA A 96 7.58 14.71 -1.05
N LEU A 97 7.03 15.00 -2.23
CA LEU A 97 7.20 16.29 -2.88
C LEU A 97 6.46 17.41 -2.14
N GLN A 98 5.27 17.16 -1.59
CA GLN A 98 4.56 18.13 -0.73
C GLN A 98 5.38 18.46 0.54
N VAL A 99 5.98 17.45 1.16
CA VAL A 99 6.89 17.63 2.31
C VAL A 99 8.11 18.46 1.92
N THR A 100 8.72 18.14 0.78
CA THR A 100 9.89 18.84 0.26
C THR A 100 9.58 20.32 -0.02
N GLU A 101 8.44 20.60 -0.66
CA GLU A 101 7.97 21.96 -0.92
C GLU A 101 7.80 22.75 0.38
N ALA A 102 7.13 22.16 1.38
CA ALA A 102 6.94 22.81 2.68
C ALA A 102 8.27 23.10 3.39
N ALA A 103 9.23 22.18 3.32
CA ALA A 103 10.55 22.37 3.90
C ALA A 103 11.33 23.51 3.23
N ILE A 104 11.31 23.58 1.89
CA ILE A 104 11.94 24.68 1.12
C ILE A 104 11.31 26.02 1.49
N LYS A 105 9.98 26.09 1.59
CA LYS A 105 9.26 27.30 2.02
C LYS A 105 9.68 27.74 3.41
N LYS A 106 9.76 26.80 4.37
CA LYS A 106 10.21 27.11 5.74
C LYS A 106 11.68 27.52 5.81
N ALA A 107 12.54 26.93 4.99
CA ALA A 107 13.96 27.28 4.90
C ALA A 107 14.20 28.66 4.27
N GLY A 108 13.23 29.19 3.52
CA GLY A 108 13.34 30.46 2.80
C GLY A 108 14.26 30.38 1.58
N GLY A 109 14.46 29.19 1.00
CA GLY A 109 15.35 28.97 -0.14
C GLY A 109 15.87 27.54 -0.26
N PHE A 110 16.92 27.37 -1.07
CA PHE A 110 17.48 26.06 -1.44
C PHE A 110 18.76 25.69 -0.67
N ASP A 111 18.97 26.27 0.51
CA ASP A 111 20.10 25.90 1.37
C ASP A 111 19.84 24.53 2.02
N SER A 112 20.71 23.55 1.74
CA SER A 112 20.52 22.15 2.15
C SER A 112 20.44 21.98 3.66
N GLU A 113 21.22 22.73 4.44
CA GLU A 113 21.23 22.60 5.90
C GLU A 113 19.95 23.20 6.50
N LYS A 114 19.50 24.36 5.99
CA LYS A 114 18.21 24.93 6.39
C LYS A 114 17.03 24.02 6.01
N ILE A 115 17.07 23.38 4.83
CA ILE A 115 16.05 22.41 4.43
C ILE A 115 16.04 21.20 5.36
N ARG A 116 17.21 20.66 5.70
CA ARG A 116 17.33 19.53 6.65
C ARG A 116 16.73 19.89 8.01
N GLN A 117 17.02 21.08 8.53
CA GLN A 117 16.44 21.58 9.78
C GLN A 117 14.93 21.80 9.68
N ALA A 118 14.44 22.27 8.53
CA ALA A 118 13.02 22.40 8.26
C ALA A 118 12.33 21.03 8.26
N LEU A 119 12.85 20.04 7.53
CA LEU A 119 12.32 18.67 7.49
C LEU A 119 12.22 18.06 8.90
N ALA A 120 13.20 18.32 9.76
CA ALA A 120 13.21 17.84 11.15
C ALA A 120 12.13 18.47 12.05
N THR A 121 11.49 19.58 11.61
CA THR A 121 10.62 20.40 12.47
C THR A 121 9.26 20.73 11.85
N ILE A 122 9.02 20.40 10.57
CA ILE A 122 7.71 20.57 9.96
C ILE A 122 6.77 19.44 10.38
N GLU A 123 5.50 19.79 10.42
CA GLU A 123 4.40 18.87 10.61
C GLU A 123 3.30 19.28 9.64
N ILE A 124 3.00 18.43 8.67
CA ILE A 124 2.03 18.74 7.62
C ILE A 124 1.19 17.51 7.27
N ASP A 125 -0.01 17.74 6.77
CA ASP A 125 -0.81 16.69 6.12
C ASP A 125 -0.56 16.70 4.62
N THR A 126 -0.36 15.51 4.06
CA THR A 126 -0.16 15.27 2.62
C THR A 126 -1.26 14.37 2.07
N VAL A 127 -1.27 14.14 0.75
CA VAL A 127 -2.17 13.13 0.15
C VAL A 127 -1.89 11.71 0.65
N PHE A 128 -0.70 11.48 1.22
CA PHE A 128 -0.23 10.20 1.74
C PHE A 128 -0.38 10.08 3.26
N GLY A 129 -0.94 11.09 3.93
CA GLY A 129 -1.07 11.15 5.38
C GLY A 129 -0.17 12.19 6.02
N ARG A 130 -0.15 12.21 7.36
CA ARG A 130 0.59 13.18 8.15
C ARG A 130 2.08 12.88 8.11
N TYR A 131 2.88 13.92 7.86
CA TYR A 131 4.33 13.89 8.02
C TYR A 131 4.70 14.50 9.36
N LYS A 132 5.38 13.73 10.19
CA LYS A 132 6.05 14.22 11.39
C LYS A 132 7.17 13.25 11.75
N VAL A 133 8.39 13.76 11.88
CA VAL A 133 9.51 12.92 12.32
C VAL A 133 9.69 12.97 13.83
N ASP A 134 10.10 11.83 14.41
CA ASP A 134 10.57 11.77 15.79
C ASP A 134 12.02 12.28 15.92
N ALA A 135 12.57 12.23 17.14
CA ALA A 135 13.95 12.66 17.40
C ALA A 135 15.03 11.88 16.62
N ARG A 136 14.68 10.71 16.06
CA ARG A 136 15.57 9.90 15.21
C ARG A 136 15.43 10.25 13.73
N GLY A 137 14.54 11.18 13.37
CA GLY A 137 14.22 11.51 11.99
C GLY A 137 13.24 10.53 11.33
N MET A 138 12.57 9.67 12.12
CA MET A 138 11.66 8.65 11.59
C MET A 138 10.22 9.16 11.55
N ASN A 139 9.59 9.06 10.38
CA ASN A 139 8.16 9.35 10.23
C ASN A 139 7.33 8.11 10.62
N GLY A 140 6.41 8.27 11.56
CA GLY A 140 5.45 7.22 11.91
C GLY A 140 4.32 7.19 10.89
N HIS A 141 4.09 6.03 10.27
CA HIS A 141 3.00 5.84 9.30
C HIS A 141 2.26 4.54 9.58
N GLU A 142 0.92 4.60 9.60
CA GLU A 142 0.08 3.43 9.79
C GLU A 142 -0.30 2.86 8.42
N GLY A 143 0.19 1.67 8.11
CA GLY A 143 -0.14 0.99 6.86
C GLY A 143 -1.49 0.27 6.90
N LEU A 144 -1.82 -0.30 5.75
CA LEU A 144 -3.06 -1.02 5.48
C LEU A 144 -2.74 -2.47 5.15
N THR A 145 -3.65 -3.36 5.51
CA THR A 145 -3.71 -4.71 4.95
C THR A 145 -4.89 -4.77 4.00
N PHE A 146 -4.65 -5.15 2.76
CA PHE A 146 -5.71 -5.50 1.83
C PHE A 146 -5.76 -7.02 1.63
N GLN A 147 -6.93 -7.51 1.24
CA GLN A 147 -7.11 -8.83 0.69
C GLN A 147 -7.61 -8.73 -0.75
N ILE A 148 -7.11 -9.59 -1.63
CA ILE A 148 -7.66 -9.71 -2.99
C ILE A 148 -8.93 -10.53 -2.89
N LEU A 149 -10.07 -9.91 -3.19
CA LEU A 149 -11.40 -10.51 -3.17
C LEU A 149 -12.13 -10.15 -4.45
N LYS A 150 -12.60 -11.14 -5.19
CA LYS A 150 -13.30 -10.97 -6.48
C LYS A 150 -12.47 -10.15 -7.47
N GLY A 151 -11.19 -10.47 -7.56
CA GLY A 151 -10.19 -9.86 -8.44
C GLY A 151 -9.73 -8.46 -8.02
N LYS A 152 -10.21 -7.94 -6.88
CA LYS A 152 -9.95 -6.56 -6.44
C LYS A 152 -9.30 -6.54 -5.07
N ARG A 153 -8.33 -5.66 -4.89
CA ARG A 153 -7.80 -5.34 -3.55
C ARG A 153 -8.89 -4.62 -2.76
N ARG A 154 -9.21 -5.15 -1.58
CA ARG A 154 -10.13 -4.54 -0.60
C ARG A 154 -9.39 -4.40 0.71
N VAL A 155 -9.36 -3.20 1.28
CA VAL A 155 -8.74 -2.99 2.59
C VAL A 155 -9.54 -3.74 3.65
N VAL A 156 -8.86 -4.54 4.46
CA VAL A 156 -9.45 -5.38 5.53
C VAL A 156 -8.97 -5.02 6.92
N TRP A 157 -7.88 -4.24 7.02
CA TRP A 157 -7.33 -3.75 8.29
C TRP A 157 -6.51 -2.46 8.06
N PRO A 158 -6.46 -1.51 9.00
CA PRO A 158 -7.13 -1.49 10.32
C PRO A 158 -8.65 -1.33 10.21
N GLU A 159 -9.39 -1.78 11.24
CA GLU A 159 -10.87 -1.80 11.21
C GLU A 159 -11.49 -0.44 10.87
N LYS A 160 -10.88 0.65 11.35
CA LYS A 160 -11.33 2.02 11.07
C LYS A 160 -11.32 2.41 9.58
N TRP A 161 -10.55 1.71 8.76
CA TRP A 161 -10.40 1.93 7.32
C TRP A 161 -10.74 0.68 6.49
N ALA A 162 -11.25 -0.37 7.13
CA ALA A 162 -11.60 -1.60 6.45
C ALA A 162 -12.85 -1.37 5.57
N GLU A 163 -12.75 -1.73 4.29
CA GLU A 163 -13.88 -1.78 3.37
C GLU A 163 -14.72 -3.05 3.57
N THR A 164 -14.09 -4.11 4.09
CA THR A 164 -14.70 -5.41 4.38
C THR A 164 -13.91 -6.15 5.46
N LYS A 165 -14.48 -7.20 6.04
CA LYS A 165 -13.72 -8.12 6.90
C LYS A 165 -12.83 -9.02 6.05
N ALA A 166 -11.68 -9.42 6.60
CA ALA A 166 -10.85 -10.45 5.98
C ALA A 166 -11.59 -11.79 5.92
N GLU A 167 -11.53 -12.45 4.77
CA GLU A 167 -12.02 -13.81 4.57
C GLU A 167 -10.90 -14.79 4.94
N LEU A 168 -10.85 -15.14 6.23
CA LEU A 168 -9.93 -16.11 6.80
C LEU A 168 -10.69 -17.19 7.60
N PRO A 169 -10.23 -18.45 7.60
CA PRO A 169 -9.12 -18.97 6.79
C PRO A 169 -9.43 -18.91 5.28
N MET A 170 -8.40 -18.79 4.45
CA MET A 170 -8.58 -18.86 2.99
C MET A 170 -9.25 -20.20 2.63
N PRO A 171 -10.23 -20.24 1.72
CA PRO A 171 -10.82 -21.48 1.27
C PRO A 171 -9.78 -22.44 0.68
N GLU A 172 -10.06 -23.74 0.68
CA GLU A 172 -9.23 -24.72 -0.05
C GLU A 172 -9.24 -24.40 -1.55
N TRP A 173 -8.16 -24.74 -2.27
CA TRP A 173 -8.04 -24.45 -3.71
C TRP A 173 -9.20 -25.01 -4.55
N SER A 174 -9.79 -26.13 -4.13
CA SER A 174 -10.95 -26.76 -4.78
C SER A 174 -12.25 -25.95 -4.68
N LYS A 175 -12.28 -24.95 -3.80
CA LYS A 175 -13.44 -24.08 -3.50
C LYS A 175 -13.21 -22.62 -3.90
N ARG A 176 -12.09 -22.31 -4.58
CA ARG A 176 -11.73 -20.97 -5.06
C ARG A 176 -12.09 -20.76 -6.53
#